data_AF-A0A367Y9H5-F1
#
_entry.id   AF-A0A367Y9H5-F1
#
_cell.length_a   1.000
_cell.length_b   1.000
_cell.length_c   1.000
_cell.angle_alpha   90.00
_cell.angle_beta   90.00
_cell.angle_gamma   90.00
#
_symmetry.space_group_name_H-M   'P 1'
#
loop_
_entity.id
_entity.type
_entity.pdbx_description
1 polymer ?
#
loop_
_entity_poly.entity_id
_entity_poly.type
_entity_poly.pdbx_seq_one_letter_code
_entity_poly.pdbx_strand_id
1 'polypeptide(L)'
;MRLFISILATASAALAAISDVTLYAGSNDSTLNDLPVSSYHEGAAINYLYLGGQSNDSVQEFRYDSDNKTLAALIAVGSGSGPYVLSENEDSAYQVQPGAENPVEVDIKDDGEVVLDGGRQVYAARDIGDPYNYSLGAYFLVARRTNGAVAITLFARVTNGTGNATNATNLTTTTTRGGAAVTGLSYGAAGILGVVMALVI
;
A
#
# COMPACT_ATOMS: atom_id res chain seq x y z
N MET A 1 -55.02 5.64 -9.66
CA MET A 1 -53.99 5.71 -8.60
C MET A 1 -52.63 5.69 -9.30
N ARG A 2 -51.91 6.82 -9.35
CA ARG A 2 -50.62 6.91 -10.04
C ARG A 2 -49.52 6.59 -9.03
N LEU A 3 -48.77 5.52 -9.28
CA LEU A 3 -47.65 5.07 -8.46
C LEU A 3 -46.43 5.96 -8.76
N PHE A 4 -45.97 6.74 -7.79
CA PHE A 4 -44.69 7.44 -7.86
C PHE A 4 -43.59 6.48 -7.44
N ILE A 5 -42.71 6.09 -8.36
CA ILE A 5 -41.50 5.33 -8.05
C ILE A 5 -40.40 6.36 -7.74
N SER A 6 -40.07 6.52 -6.45
CA SER A 6 -38.89 7.28 -6.03
C SER A 6 -37.64 6.45 -6.27
N ILE A 7 -36.76 6.93 -7.15
CA ILE A 7 -35.43 6.39 -7.34
C ILE A 7 -34.56 6.97 -6.21
N LEU A 8 -34.26 6.16 -5.20
CA LEU A 8 -33.36 6.55 -4.10
C LEU A 8 -31.93 6.56 -4.65
N ALA A 9 -31.42 7.73 -5.02
CA ALA A 9 -30.01 7.90 -5.35
C ALA A 9 -29.18 7.70 -4.09
N THR A 10 -28.45 6.58 -4.00
CA THR A 10 -27.42 6.36 -2.99
C THR A 10 -26.28 7.34 -3.26
N ALA A 11 -26.20 8.42 -2.48
CA ALA A 11 -25.03 9.29 -2.48
C ALA A 11 -23.83 8.45 -2.02
N SER A 12 -22.85 8.27 -2.91
CA SER A 12 -21.56 7.68 -2.55
C SER A 12 -20.88 8.61 -1.55
N ALA A 13 -20.63 8.14 -0.34
CA ALA A 13 -19.85 8.87 0.63
C ALA A 13 -18.39 8.84 0.16
N ALA A 14 -17.92 9.93 -0.44
CA ALA A 14 -16.49 10.13 -0.68
C ALA A 14 -15.82 10.35 0.69
N LEU A 15 -15.32 9.26 1.29
CA LEU A 15 -14.66 9.29 2.58
C LEU A 15 -13.20 8.86 2.45
N ALA A 16 -12.36 9.84 2.13
CA ALA A 16 -11.15 10.24 2.86
C ALA A 16 -10.26 11.07 1.91
N ALA A 17 -10.23 12.40 2.11
CA ALA A 17 -9.28 13.29 1.44
C ALA A 17 -7.84 12.87 1.71
N ILE A 18 -7.59 12.26 2.87
CA ILE A 18 -6.28 11.85 3.36
C ILE A 18 -6.38 10.44 3.96
N SER A 19 -5.53 9.51 3.54
CA SER A 19 -5.49 8.12 4.05
C SER A 19 -4.06 7.65 4.27
N ASP A 20 -3.82 6.84 5.30
CA ASP A 20 -2.56 6.11 5.45
C ASP A 20 -2.67 4.76 4.73
N VAL A 21 -1.69 4.45 3.90
CA VAL A 21 -1.64 3.26 3.05
C VAL A 21 -0.27 2.61 3.09
N THR A 22 -0.24 1.31 2.86
CA THR A 22 0.97 0.55 2.53
C THR A 22 0.87 0.07 1.09
N LEU A 23 2.00 0.01 0.40
CA LEU A 23 2.05 -0.35 -1.01
C LEU A 23 2.69 -1.72 -1.21
N TYR A 24 2.13 -2.49 -2.14
CA TYR A 24 2.57 -3.83 -2.49
C TYR A 24 2.60 -4.01 -4.02
N ALA A 25 3.42 -4.93 -4.51
CA ALA A 25 3.41 -5.26 -5.95
C ALA A 25 2.49 -6.43 -6.29
N GLY A 26 1.95 -6.39 -7.52
CA GLY A 26 1.45 -7.52 -8.27
C GLY A 26 2.17 -7.62 -9.62
N SER A 27 2.42 -8.82 -10.10
CA SER A 27 3.12 -9.09 -11.36
C SER A 27 2.76 -10.47 -11.92
N ASN A 28 3.11 -10.69 -13.18
CA ASN A 28 3.11 -12.02 -13.78
C ASN A 28 4.23 -12.89 -13.23
N ASP A 29 5.29 -12.29 -12.68
CA ASP A 29 6.27 -13.00 -11.86
C ASP A 29 5.77 -13.07 -10.42
N SER A 30 5.24 -14.23 -10.04
CA SER A 30 4.64 -14.43 -8.72
C SER A 30 5.62 -14.25 -7.56
N THR A 31 6.94 -14.27 -7.81
CA THR A 31 7.95 -14.01 -6.77
C THR A 31 7.97 -12.56 -6.31
N LEU A 32 7.38 -11.65 -7.10
CA LEU A 32 7.27 -10.22 -6.78
C LEU A 32 5.94 -9.86 -6.12
N ASN A 33 4.96 -10.77 -6.14
CA ASN A 33 3.65 -10.50 -5.60
C ASN A 33 3.72 -10.32 -4.08
N ASP A 34 2.95 -9.35 -3.59
CA ASP A 34 2.85 -9.01 -2.17
C ASP A 34 4.16 -8.56 -1.52
N LEU A 35 5.21 -8.30 -2.31
CA LEU A 35 6.40 -7.64 -1.78
C LEU A 35 6.05 -6.18 -1.43
N PRO A 36 6.46 -5.68 -0.25
CA PRO A 36 6.16 -4.31 0.18
C PRO A 36 7.06 -3.30 -0.56
N VAL A 37 6.55 -2.09 -0.72
CA VAL A 37 7.34 -0.95 -1.18
C VAL A 37 7.83 -0.15 0.02
N SER A 38 9.11 0.22 -0.01
CA SER A 38 9.77 1.06 0.98
C SER A 38 10.75 2.01 0.30
N SER A 39 11.12 3.08 0.97
CA SER A 39 12.09 4.07 0.50
C SER A 39 13.40 3.96 1.28
N TYR A 40 14.54 4.01 0.59
CA TYR A 40 15.88 4.02 1.22
C TYR A 40 16.61 5.31 0.96
N HIS A 41 17.27 5.82 2.00
CA HIS A 41 18.00 7.07 1.95
C HIS A 41 19.26 6.96 1.12
N GLU A 42 19.35 7.80 0.09
CA GLU A 42 20.41 7.73 -0.92
C GLU A 42 21.22 9.03 -1.02
N GLY A 43 21.00 9.94 -0.07
CA GLY A 43 21.71 11.22 0.04
C GLY A 43 20.82 12.42 -0.32
N ALA A 44 21.33 13.64 -0.07
CA ALA A 44 20.69 14.92 -0.44
C ALA A 44 19.20 15.08 -0.05
N ALA A 45 18.77 14.45 1.06
CA ALA A 45 17.37 14.38 1.48
C ALA A 45 16.43 13.70 0.45
N ILE A 46 16.94 12.75 -0.34
CA ILE A 46 16.19 11.93 -1.29
C ILE A 46 16.19 10.49 -0.79
N ASN A 47 15.04 9.83 -0.91
CA ASN A 47 14.95 8.38 -0.75
C ASN A 47 14.36 7.74 -2.01
N TYR A 48 15.04 6.78 -2.62
CA TYR A 48 14.50 6.03 -3.76
C TYR A 48 13.53 4.95 -3.30
N LEU A 49 12.53 4.61 -4.13
CA LEU A 49 11.59 3.53 -3.82
C LEU A 49 12.11 2.17 -4.30
N TYR A 50 11.90 1.19 -3.44
CA TYR A 50 12.32 -0.18 -3.60
C TYR A 50 11.18 -1.13 -3.25
N LEU A 51 11.17 -2.29 -3.92
CA LEU A 51 10.27 -3.40 -3.69
C LEU A 51 11.00 -4.56 -3.02
N GLY A 52 10.37 -5.14 -1.99
CA GLY A 52 10.88 -6.29 -1.23
C GLY A 52 11.87 -5.92 -0.13
N GLY A 53 12.27 -4.66 -0.03
CA GLY A 53 13.20 -4.16 0.96
C GLY A 53 14.53 -4.93 1.13
N GLN A 54 15.36 -4.51 2.07
CA GLN A 54 16.62 -5.20 2.43
C GLN A 54 16.37 -6.37 3.40
N SER A 55 15.27 -6.29 4.16
CA SER A 55 14.55 -7.41 4.73
C SER A 55 13.13 -7.39 4.16
N ASN A 56 12.64 -8.53 3.67
CA ASN A 56 11.32 -8.67 3.04
C ASN A 56 10.12 -8.29 3.93
N ASP A 57 10.38 -7.87 5.18
CA ASP A 57 9.39 -7.49 6.19
C ASP A 57 9.32 -5.97 6.45
N SER A 58 10.14 -5.16 5.76
CA SER A 58 10.14 -3.70 5.95
C SER A 58 8.94 -3.06 5.22
N VAL A 59 7.80 -3.00 5.89
CA VAL A 59 6.59 -2.33 5.41
C VAL A 59 6.65 -0.84 5.77
N GLN A 60 6.55 0.04 4.79
CA GLN A 60 6.50 1.47 4.99
C GLN A 60 5.09 2.02 4.77
N GLU A 61 4.61 2.84 5.70
CA GLU A 61 3.38 3.62 5.53
C GLU A 61 3.62 4.89 4.71
N PHE A 62 2.66 5.17 3.84
CA PHE A 62 2.57 6.37 3.02
C PHE A 62 1.26 7.07 3.30
N ARG A 63 1.29 8.40 3.23
CA ARG A 63 0.12 9.27 3.30
C ARG A 63 -0.35 9.57 1.88
N TYR A 64 -1.53 9.08 1.52
CA TYR A 64 -2.21 9.41 0.27
C TYR A 64 -3.17 10.59 0.49
N ASP A 65 -3.09 11.59 -0.40
CA ASP A 65 -4.01 12.71 -0.49
C ASP A 65 -4.77 12.61 -1.80
N SER A 66 -6.07 12.30 -1.72
CA SER A 66 -6.92 12.05 -2.89
C SER A 66 -7.40 13.34 -3.56
N ASP A 67 -7.45 14.46 -2.83
CA ASP A 67 -7.83 15.76 -3.39
C ASP A 67 -6.69 16.34 -4.24
N ASN A 68 -5.44 16.18 -3.76
CA ASN A 68 -4.24 16.65 -4.46
C ASN A 68 -3.59 15.57 -5.32
N LYS A 69 -4.08 14.32 -5.26
CA LYS A 69 -3.50 13.15 -5.93
C LYS A 69 -2.01 12.95 -5.67
N THR A 70 -1.61 13.09 -4.40
CA THR A 70 -0.20 12.95 -3.99
C THR A 70 -0.02 11.80 -3.01
N LEU A 71 1.16 11.21 -3.02
CA LEU A 71 1.58 10.21 -2.05
C LEU A 71 2.86 10.69 -1.37
N ALA A 72 2.92 10.61 -0.04
CA ALA A 72 4.07 11.05 0.73
C ALA A 72 4.52 10.02 1.76
N ALA A 73 5.82 9.80 1.88
CA ALA A 73 6.41 9.10 3.00
C ALA A 73 6.62 10.06 4.19
N LEU A 74 6.31 9.65 5.41
CA LEU A 74 6.70 10.41 6.61
C LEU A 74 8.09 9.97 7.06
N ILE A 75 9.09 10.80 6.77
CA ILE A 75 10.50 10.50 7.08
C ILE A 75 10.92 11.24 8.34
N ALA A 76 11.52 10.51 9.28
CA ALA A 76 12.09 11.09 10.49
C ALA A 76 13.29 12.00 10.14
N VAL A 77 13.22 13.25 10.57
CA VAL A 77 14.25 14.28 10.37
C VAL A 77 14.47 15.04 11.69
N GLY A 78 15.67 14.91 12.26
CA GLY A 78 15.96 15.48 13.58
C GLY A 78 15.04 14.91 14.66
N SER A 79 14.29 15.79 15.35
CA SER A 79 13.35 15.42 16.42
C SER A 79 11.89 15.26 15.95
N GLY A 80 11.62 15.30 14.65
CA GLY A 80 10.27 15.20 14.09
C GLY A 80 10.23 14.35 12.83
N SER A 81 9.08 14.35 12.15
CA SER A 81 8.91 13.72 10.83
C SER A 81 8.35 14.73 9.84
N GLY A 82 8.82 14.67 8.60
CA GLY A 82 8.36 15.54 7.50
C GLY A 82 7.85 14.72 6.32
N PRO A 83 6.91 15.27 5.52
CA PRO A 83 6.43 14.61 4.31
C PRO A 83 7.48 14.70 3.21
N TYR A 84 7.81 13.55 2.65
CA TYR A 84 8.62 13.41 1.44
C TYR A 84 7.68 12.92 0.34
N VAL A 85 7.43 13.77 -0.64
CA VAL A 85 6.40 13.54 -1.67
C VAL A 85 6.99 12.71 -2.80
N LEU A 86 6.20 11.77 -3.31
CA LEU A 86 6.54 10.93 -4.45
C LEU A 86 6.78 11.80 -5.69
N SER A 87 7.90 11.55 -6.34
CA SER A 87 8.37 12.20 -7.56
C SER A 87 9.17 11.19 -8.38
N GLU A 88 9.58 11.62 -9.56
CA GLU A 88 10.47 10.87 -10.44
C GLU A 88 11.66 11.78 -10.81
N ASN A 89 12.87 11.23 -10.86
CA ASN A 89 14.03 11.96 -11.32
C ASN A 89 14.23 11.88 -12.84
N GLU A 90 15.29 12.52 -13.34
CA GLU A 90 15.65 12.53 -14.77
C GLU A 90 15.99 11.15 -15.36
N ASP A 91 16.44 10.21 -14.51
CA ASP A 91 16.74 8.82 -14.88
C ASP A 91 15.53 7.88 -14.80
N SER A 92 14.34 8.43 -14.57
CA SER A 92 13.10 7.69 -14.36
C SER A 92 13.06 6.79 -13.12
N ALA A 93 13.84 7.13 -12.10
CA ALA A 93 13.74 6.52 -10.78
C ALA A 93 12.61 7.15 -9.98
N TYR A 94 11.76 6.31 -9.37
CA TYR A 94 10.78 6.80 -8.40
C TYR A 94 11.47 7.11 -7.06
N GLN A 95 11.20 8.29 -6.52
CA GLN A 95 11.80 8.78 -5.28
C GLN A 95 10.80 9.58 -4.43
N VAL A 96 11.06 9.67 -3.14
CA VAL A 96 10.39 10.61 -2.25
C VAL A 96 11.38 11.66 -1.77
N GLN A 97 10.96 12.93 -1.79
CA GLN A 97 11.81 14.06 -1.38
C GLN A 97 10.99 15.21 -0.76
N PRO A 98 11.58 16.05 0.09
CA PRO A 98 10.90 17.24 0.59
C PRO A 98 10.72 18.25 -0.54
N GLY A 99 9.54 18.88 -0.62
CA GLY A 99 9.29 19.98 -1.55
C GLY A 99 9.41 19.61 -3.03
N ALA A 100 8.96 18.41 -3.42
CA ALA A 100 8.94 17.99 -4.83
C ALA A 100 8.22 19.02 -5.70
N GLU A 101 8.93 19.61 -6.67
CA GLU A 101 8.39 20.62 -7.59
C GLU A 101 7.40 20.01 -8.59
N ASN A 102 7.66 18.76 -9.00
CA ASN A 102 6.85 17.99 -9.94
C ASN A 102 6.51 16.64 -9.30
N PRO A 103 5.54 16.59 -8.38
CA PRO A 103 5.11 15.33 -7.79
C PRO A 103 4.50 14.42 -8.86
N VAL A 104 4.71 13.12 -8.72
CA VAL A 104 4.00 12.13 -9.55
C VAL A 104 2.55 12.09 -9.08
N GLU A 105 1.62 12.30 -10.02
CA GLU A 105 0.19 12.15 -9.76
C GLU A 105 -0.13 10.70 -9.41
N VAL A 106 -0.89 10.49 -8.35
CA VAL A 106 -1.29 9.17 -7.85
C VAL A 106 -2.80 9.08 -7.76
N ASP A 107 -3.38 8.08 -8.41
CA ASP A 107 -4.78 7.68 -8.22
C ASP A 107 -4.81 6.27 -7.61
N ILE A 108 -5.58 6.08 -6.53
CA ILE A 108 -5.85 4.75 -5.96
C ILE A 108 -7.29 4.36 -6.31
N LYS A 109 -7.46 3.30 -7.09
CA LYS A 109 -8.77 2.77 -7.48
C LYS A 109 -9.46 2.04 -6.31
N ASP A 110 -10.75 1.77 -6.46
CA ASP A 110 -11.58 1.06 -5.46
C ASP A 110 -11.07 -0.35 -5.12
N ASP A 111 -10.37 -1.01 -6.04
CA ASP A 111 -9.74 -2.33 -5.84
C ASP A 111 -8.33 -2.24 -5.23
N GLY A 112 -7.88 -1.02 -4.92
CA GLY A 112 -6.55 -0.72 -4.38
C GLY A 112 -5.47 -0.56 -5.44
N GLU A 113 -5.75 -0.73 -6.73
CA GLU A 113 -4.74 -0.51 -7.77
C GLU A 113 -4.25 0.94 -7.74
N VAL A 114 -2.93 1.12 -7.67
CA VAL A 114 -2.28 2.43 -7.70
C VAL A 114 -1.85 2.74 -9.12
N VAL A 115 -2.40 3.83 -9.65
CA VAL A 115 -2.13 4.38 -10.96
C VAL A 115 -1.22 5.58 -10.80
N LEU A 116 -0.03 5.50 -11.38
CA LEU A 116 0.91 6.62 -11.41
C LEU A 116 0.82 7.34 -12.75
N ASP A 117 0.77 8.68 -12.71
CA ASP A 117 0.92 9.55 -13.88
C ASP A 117 0.03 9.11 -15.07
N GLY A 118 -1.27 8.96 -14.80
CA GLY A 118 -2.27 8.59 -15.82
C GLY A 118 -2.17 7.16 -16.36
N GLY A 119 -1.48 6.24 -15.68
CA GLY A 119 -1.39 4.82 -16.09
C GLY A 119 -0.03 4.42 -16.63
N ARG A 120 1.02 5.16 -16.28
CA ARG A 120 2.38 4.79 -16.66
C ARG A 120 2.81 3.49 -15.97
N GLN A 121 3.39 2.58 -16.76
CA GLN A 121 3.87 1.29 -16.28
C GLN A 121 5.06 1.46 -15.33
N VAL A 122 4.98 0.80 -14.18
CA VAL A 122 6.08 0.70 -13.21
C VAL A 122 6.88 -0.58 -13.47
N TYR A 123 8.19 -0.51 -13.32
CA TYR A 123 9.08 -1.65 -13.43
C TYR A 123 9.92 -1.82 -12.15
N ALA A 124 10.10 -3.08 -11.76
CA ALA A 124 11.02 -3.52 -10.73
C ALA A 124 12.34 -3.95 -11.40
N ALA A 125 13.41 -3.22 -11.13
CA ALA A 125 14.74 -3.46 -11.72
C ALA A 125 15.76 -3.89 -10.66
N ARG A 126 16.74 -4.71 -11.04
CA ARG A 126 17.87 -5.12 -10.19
C ARG A 126 19.17 -4.68 -10.82
N ASP A 127 20.18 -4.52 -9.99
CA ASP A 127 21.56 -4.26 -10.42
C ASP A 127 21.66 -3.08 -11.40
N ILE A 128 21.01 -1.96 -11.04
CA ILE A 128 20.92 -0.77 -11.90
C ILE A 128 22.02 0.27 -11.62
N GLY A 129 22.95 -0.03 -10.71
CA GLY A 129 24.01 0.89 -10.30
C GLY A 129 23.52 2.05 -9.43
N ASP A 130 22.57 1.80 -8.54
CA ASP A 130 22.13 2.79 -7.55
C ASP A 130 23.26 3.15 -6.57
N PRO A 131 23.31 4.38 -6.02
CA PRO A 131 24.47 4.89 -5.29
C PRO A 131 24.96 4.00 -4.14
N TYR A 132 24.04 3.39 -3.39
CA TYR A 132 24.36 2.49 -2.28
C TYR A 132 24.18 0.99 -2.60
N ASN A 133 23.88 0.63 -3.84
CA ASN A 133 23.71 -0.74 -4.33
C ASN A 133 22.62 -1.56 -3.60
N TYR A 134 21.58 -0.91 -3.09
CA TYR A 134 20.42 -1.60 -2.53
C TYR A 134 19.68 -2.45 -3.58
N SER A 135 19.81 -2.12 -4.88
CA SER A 135 19.21 -2.94 -5.96
C SER A 135 19.85 -4.32 -6.16
N LEU A 136 20.93 -4.64 -5.42
CA LEU A 136 21.47 -6.01 -5.33
C LEU A 136 20.60 -6.91 -4.44
N GLY A 137 19.97 -6.35 -3.41
CA GLY A 137 19.10 -7.06 -2.46
C GLY A 137 17.61 -6.89 -2.76
N ALA A 138 17.21 -5.66 -3.07
CA ALA A 138 15.83 -5.27 -3.38
C ALA A 138 15.64 -4.97 -4.87
N TYR A 139 14.41 -4.74 -5.31
CA TYR A 139 14.14 -4.24 -6.66
C TYR A 139 13.95 -2.73 -6.62
N PHE A 140 14.72 -2.01 -7.41
CA PHE A 140 14.58 -0.57 -7.59
C PHE A 140 13.37 -0.25 -8.48
N LEU A 141 12.54 0.73 -8.09
CA LEU A 141 11.35 1.10 -8.86
C LEU A 141 11.64 2.20 -9.88
N VAL A 142 11.35 1.91 -11.15
CA VAL A 142 11.58 2.83 -12.28
C VAL A 142 10.37 2.95 -13.20
N ALA A 143 10.22 4.10 -13.85
CA ALA A 143 9.14 4.38 -14.81
C ALA A 143 9.49 3.99 -16.27
N ARG A 144 10.75 3.62 -16.53
CA ARG A 144 11.23 3.14 -17.83
C ARG A 144 11.82 1.76 -17.71
N ARG A 145 11.50 0.90 -18.68
CA ARG A 145 12.00 -0.47 -18.70
C ARG A 145 13.51 -0.49 -18.93
N THR A 146 14.25 -1.07 -17.99
CA THR A 146 15.67 -1.40 -18.14
C THR A 146 15.85 -2.89 -18.45
N ASN A 147 17.08 -3.29 -18.77
CA ASN A 147 17.38 -4.70 -19.04
C ASN A 147 17.14 -5.54 -17.79
N GLY A 148 16.40 -6.65 -17.91
CA GLY A 148 16.03 -7.50 -16.79
C GLY A 148 14.93 -6.95 -15.88
N ALA A 149 14.40 -5.75 -16.15
CA ALA A 149 13.30 -5.20 -15.34
C ALA A 149 11.97 -5.90 -15.62
N VAL A 150 11.24 -6.17 -14.55
CA VAL A 150 9.94 -6.85 -14.55
C VAL A 150 8.83 -5.81 -14.38
N ALA A 151 7.81 -5.87 -15.23
CA ALA A 151 6.65 -5.00 -15.09
C ALA A 151 5.85 -5.37 -13.83
N ILE A 152 5.45 -4.37 -13.05
CA ILE A 152 4.65 -4.54 -11.85
C ILE A 152 3.46 -3.57 -11.84
N THR A 153 2.41 -3.97 -11.15
CA THR A 153 1.30 -3.12 -10.75
C THR A 153 1.42 -2.88 -9.25
N LEU A 154 1.17 -1.66 -8.80
CA LEU A 154 1.17 -1.33 -7.38
C LEU A 154 -0.24 -1.44 -6.81
N PHE A 155 -0.36 -1.91 -5.59
CA PHE A 155 -1.61 -2.02 -4.85
C PHE A 155 -1.45 -1.39 -3.48
N ALA A 156 -2.40 -0.52 -3.12
CA ALA A 156 -2.49 0.10 -1.82
C ALA A 156 -3.38 -0.72 -0.88
N ARG A 157 -2.96 -0.83 0.37
CA ARG A 157 -3.76 -1.35 1.48
C ARG A 157 -3.86 -0.27 2.54
N VAL A 158 -5.07 0.17 2.85
CA VAL A 158 -5.33 1.17 3.88
C VAL A 158 -4.90 0.63 5.24
N THR A 159 -4.05 1.36 5.96
CA THR A 159 -3.58 0.99 7.31
C THR A 159 -4.37 1.68 8.40
N ASN A 160 -4.87 2.89 8.15
CA ASN A 160 -5.82 3.58 9.02
C ASN A 160 -6.89 4.31 8.20
N GLY A 161 -8.13 3.82 8.31
CA GLY A 161 -9.32 4.50 7.84
C GLY A 161 -10.51 4.09 8.70
N THR A 162 -11.17 5.05 9.34
CA THR A 162 -12.53 4.89 9.92
C THR A 162 -13.58 4.79 8.80
N GLY A 163 -13.34 3.92 7.82
CA GLY A 163 -14.24 3.56 6.75
C GLY A 163 -14.44 2.05 6.82
N ASN A 164 -15.67 1.61 7.05
CA ASN A 164 -16.03 0.21 7.16
C ASN A 164 -15.50 -0.60 5.97
N ALA A 165 -14.48 -1.41 6.20
CA ALA A 165 -14.16 -2.54 5.36
C ALA A 165 -15.33 -3.54 5.45
N THR A 166 -16.28 -3.47 4.52
CA THR A 166 -17.22 -4.58 4.32
C THR A 166 -16.46 -5.72 3.66
N ASN A 167 -16.07 -6.70 4.47
CA ASN A 167 -15.59 -8.02 4.04
C ASN A 167 -16.44 -8.56 2.88
N ALA A 168 -15.88 -8.61 1.68
CA ALA A 168 -16.43 -9.41 0.58
C ALA A 168 -15.82 -10.82 0.64
N THR A 169 -16.24 -11.62 1.63
CA THR A 169 -16.15 -13.07 1.53
C THR A 169 -17.37 -13.58 0.77
N ASN A 170 -17.19 -14.09 -0.44
CA ASN A 170 -18.10 -15.07 -1.02
C ASN A 170 -17.29 -16.25 -1.54
N LEU A 171 -16.98 -17.14 -0.60
CA LEU A 171 -16.48 -18.49 -0.85
C LEU A 171 -17.64 -19.34 -1.40
N THR A 172 -17.54 -19.72 -2.67
CA THR A 172 -18.50 -20.59 -3.35
C THR A 172 -18.65 -21.91 -2.60
N THR A 173 -19.85 -22.11 -2.05
CA THR A 173 -20.26 -23.32 -1.33
C THR A 173 -20.49 -24.45 -2.33
N THR A 174 -19.66 -25.49 -2.28
CA THR A 174 -20.01 -26.81 -2.85
C THR A 174 -20.52 -27.69 -1.72
N THR A 175 -21.81 -27.99 -1.75
CA THR A 175 -22.51 -28.86 -0.82
C THR A 175 -22.11 -30.33 -1.02
N THR A 176 -21.51 -30.95 0.00
CA THR A 176 -21.74 -32.38 0.29
C THR A 176 -21.75 -32.62 1.80
N ARG A 177 -22.82 -33.27 2.27
CA ARG A 177 -23.20 -33.56 3.67
C ARG A 177 -22.14 -34.36 4.43
N GLY A 178 -21.95 -34.03 5.72
CA GLY A 178 -21.59 -35.04 6.72
C GLY A 178 -20.77 -34.56 7.92
N GLY A 179 -21.44 -34.05 8.97
CA GLY A 179 -21.06 -34.28 10.37
C GLY A 179 -20.03 -33.34 11.02
N ALA A 180 -20.33 -33.02 12.29
CA ALA A 180 -19.50 -32.42 13.34
C ALA A 180 -19.30 -30.89 13.32
N ALA A 181 -19.98 -30.23 14.26
CA ALA A 181 -19.77 -28.85 14.66
C ALA A 181 -18.51 -28.73 15.51
N VAL A 182 -17.63 -27.77 15.18
CA VAL A 182 -16.73 -27.13 16.15
C VAL A 182 -16.64 -25.64 15.84
N THR A 183 -16.91 -24.87 16.89
CA THR A 183 -16.93 -23.41 17.03
C THR A 183 -15.57 -22.77 16.75
N GLY A 184 -15.57 -21.66 16.00
CA GLY A 184 -14.38 -20.88 15.69
C GLY A 184 -13.87 -20.03 16.83
N LEU A 185 -12.61 -19.61 16.73
CA LEU A 185 -12.08 -18.40 17.35
C LEU A 185 -11.10 -17.73 16.38
N SER A 186 -11.54 -16.56 15.90
CA SER A 186 -10.76 -15.54 15.22
C SER A 186 -10.16 -14.64 16.30
N TYR A 187 -8.85 -14.43 16.28
CA TYR A 187 -8.18 -13.49 17.18
C TYR A 187 -8.08 -12.12 16.53
N GLY A 188 -9.01 -11.24 16.91
CA GLY A 188 -8.96 -9.79 16.73
C GLY A 188 -8.75 -9.11 18.09
N ALA A 189 -8.16 -7.92 18.07
CA ALA A 189 -7.47 -7.27 19.17
C ALA A 189 -8.34 -6.74 20.34
N ALA A 190 -7.64 -6.61 21.49
CA ALA A 190 -7.83 -5.71 22.63
C ALA A 190 -8.94 -5.96 23.66
N GLY A 191 -8.54 -6.12 24.93
CA GLY A 191 -9.44 -6.05 26.08
C GLY A 191 -8.77 -6.40 27.41
N ILE A 192 -8.28 -5.38 28.12
CA ILE A 192 -7.84 -5.48 29.52
C ILE A 192 -9.06 -5.80 30.39
N LEU A 193 -9.02 -6.87 31.18
CA LEU A 193 -9.80 -6.98 32.42
C LEU A 193 -9.11 -7.96 33.38
N GLY A 194 -8.71 -7.47 34.55
CA GLY A 194 -8.26 -8.33 35.64
C GLY A 194 -9.42 -9.12 36.27
N VAL A 195 -9.07 -10.17 37.02
CA VAL A 195 -9.57 -10.51 38.37
C VAL A 195 -9.03 -11.89 38.77
N VAL A 196 -8.25 -11.87 39.85
CA VAL A 196 -8.19 -12.80 40.99
C VAL A 196 -8.25 -14.31 40.71
N MET A 197 -7.11 -14.99 40.88
CA MET A 197 -7.07 -16.41 41.22
C MET A 197 -6.93 -16.55 42.74
N ALA A 198 -8.02 -16.97 43.39
CA ALA A 198 -8.01 -17.51 44.73
C ALA A 198 -7.75 -19.03 44.68
N LEU A 199 -6.93 -19.43 45.64
CA LEU A 199 -6.42 -20.76 46.01
C LEU A 199 -7.47 -21.89 46.16
N VAL A 200 -7.17 -23.05 45.57
CA VAL A 200 -7.39 -24.42 46.10
C VAL A 200 -6.26 -25.25 45.46
N ILE A 201 -5.24 -25.73 46.19
CA ILE A 201 -5.24 -26.86 47.15
C ILE A 201 -4.30 -26.54 48.31
#